data_AF-A0A1I7TCD2-F1
#
_entry.id   AF-A0A1I7TCD2-F1
#
_cell.length_a   1.000
_cell.length_b   1.000
_cell.length_c   1.000
_cell.angle_alpha   90.00
_cell.angle_beta   90.00
_cell.angle_gamma   90.00
#
_symmetry.space_group_name_H-M   'P 1'
#
loop_
_entity.id
_entity.type
_entity.pdbx_description
1 polymer ?
#
loop_
_entity_poly.entity_id
_entity_poly.type
_entity_poly.pdbx_seq_one_letter_code
_entity_poly.pdbx_strand_id
1 'polypeptide(L)'
;MTEFFSQKQIDEIRECFNFYATSGHLKTSSQLRCALRSLGYSPTAAKTQEYYKKQNKKPIEFATFLDICRDEQNSSDPLTEIIKALSGLDRNKTRAMPSRELASILSQVGERMSPEEIKYLLSKVEVNGMVPHQALIEYISR
;
A
#
# COMPACT_ATOMS: atom_id res chain seq x y z
N MET A 1 20.98 4.86 18.29
CA MET A 1 20.10 4.25 17.28
C MET A 1 18.65 4.07 17.76
N THR A 2 18.22 4.73 18.85
CA THR A 2 16.92 4.51 19.53
C THR A 2 15.93 5.68 19.39
N GLU A 3 16.11 6.58 18.42
CA GLU A 3 15.36 7.85 18.41
C GLU A 3 14.11 7.90 17.49
N PHE A 4 13.78 6.83 16.75
CA PHE A 4 12.65 6.85 15.80
C PHE A 4 11.40 6.11 16.28
N PHE A 5 11.57 5.06 17.08
CA PHE A 5 10.47 4.27 17.62
C PHE A 5 10.57 4.23 19.14
N SER A 6 9.43 4.38 19.82
CA SER A 6 9.35 4.12 21.25
C SER A 6 9.63 2.65 21.54
N GLN A 7 10.04 2.33 22.77
CA GLN A 7 10.30 0.94 23.17
C GLN A 7 9.08 0.03 22.89
N LYS A 8 7.87 0.52 23.20
CA LYS A 8 6.62 -0.17 22.92
C LYS A 8 6.43 -0.48 21.42
N GLN A 9 6.69 0.49 20.54
CA GLN A 9 6.60 0.27 19.10
C GLN A 9 7.66 -0.72 18.61
N ILE A 10 8.88 -0.67 19.15
CA ILE A 10 9.92 -1.63 18.80
C ILE A 10 9.49 -3.05 19.17
N ASP A 11 8.85 -3.23 20.33
CA ASP A 11 8.36 -4.52 20.78
C ASP A 11 7.20 -5.03 19.89
N GLU A 12 6.25 -4.17 19.52
CA GLU A 12 5.18 -4.49 18.55
C GLU A 12 5.75 -4.89 17.17
N ILE A 13 6.72 -4.11 16.64
CA ILE A 13 7.39 -4.41 15.37
C ILE A 13 8.15 -5.73 15.46
N ARG A 14 8.78 -6.03 16.60
CA ARG A 14 9.52 -7.27 16.84
C ARG A 14 8.60 -8.48 16.91
N GLU A 15 7.49 -8.39 17.60
CA GLU A 15 6.48 -9.46 17.67
C GLU A 15 5.94 -9.77 16.26
N CYS A 16 5.57 -8.73 15.51
CA CYS A 16 5.11 -8.89 14.14
C CYS A 16 6.20 -9.49 13.22
N PHE A 17 7.45 -9.04 13.35
CA PHE A 17 8.56 -9.61 12.59
C PHE A 17 8.73 -11.10 12.88
N ASN A 18 8.79 -11.48 14.16
CA ASN A 18 9.00 -12.86 14.58
C ASN A 18 7.87 -13.80 14.12
N PHE A 19 6.64 -13.30 14.03
CA PHE A 19 5.51 -14.05 13.50
C PHE A 19 5.74 -14.50 12.04
N TYR A 20 6.30 -13.63 11.20
CA TYR A 20 6.56 -13.93 9.78
C TYR A 20 7.97 -14.50 9.52
N ALA A 21 8.94 -14.20 10.38
CA ALA A 21 10.34 -14.58 10.27
C ALA A 21 10.66 -15.84 11.10
N THR A 22 10.00 -16.96 10.81
CA THR A 22 10.17 -18.23 11.54
C THR A 22 11.63 -18.75 11.57
N SER A 23 12.46 -18.37 10.60
CA SER A 23 13.89 -18.70 10.54
C SER A 23 14.81 -17.57 11.03
N GLY A 24 14.28 -16.56 11.73
CA GLY A 24 15.00 -15.38 12.21
C GLY A 24 15.23 -14.28 11.17
N HIS A 25 14.73 -14.46 9.94
CA HIS A 25 14.83 -13.49 8.85
C HIS A 25 13.68 -13.66 7.86
N LEU A 26 13.32 -12.57 7.17
CA LEU A 26 12.33 -12.61 6.08
C LEU A 26 13.04 -12.97 4.78
N LYS A 27 12.61 -14.07 4.14
CA LYS A 27 13.23 -14.61 2.92
C LYS A 27 12.62 -14.05 1.64
N THR A 28 11.37 -13.59 1.69
CA THR A 28 10.60 -13.20 0.51
C THR A 28 9.96 -11.82 0.65
N SER A 29 9.82 -11.10 -0.46
CA SER A 29 9.11 -9.81 -0.52
C SER A 29 7.66 -9.92 -0.09
N SER A 30 7.03 -11.09 -0.29
CA SER A 30 5.68 -11.36 0.21
C SER A 30 5.63 -11.39 1.74
N GLN A 31 6.56 -12.05 2.42
CA GLN A 31 6.62 -12.05 3.90
C GLN A 31 6.85 -10.63 4.44
N LEU A 32 7.75 -9.87 3.83
CA LEU A 32 7.96 -8.46 4.18
C LEU A 32 6.67 -7.65 4.03
N ARG A 33 5.95 -7.82 2.92
CA ARG A 33 4.68 -7.11 2.67
C ARG A 33 3.63 -7.47 3.71
N CYS A 34 3.48 -8.75 4.04
CA CYS A 34 2.53 -9.19 5.07
C CYS A 34 2.89 -8.59 6.44
N ALA A 35 4.18 -8.62 6.82
CA ALA A 35 4.63 -8.03 8.08
C ALA A 35 4.35 -6.52 8.15
N LEU A 36 4.68 -5.77 7.10
CA LEU A 36 4.40 -4.34 7.05
C LEU A 36 2.88 -4.04 7.08
N ARG A 37 2.06 -4.84 6.38
CA ARG A 37 0.60 -4.71 6.40
C ARG A 37 0.00 -5.02 7.77
N SER A 38 0.54 -6.00 8.49
CA SER A 38 0.15 -6.29 9.87
C SER A 38 0.47 -5.17 10.86
N LEU A 39 1.46 -4.33 10.54
CA LEU A 39 1.79 -3.12 11.31
C LEU A 39 0.97 -1.89 10.87
N GLY A 40 0.04 -2.05 9.92
CA GLY A 40 -0.82 -0.98 9.42
C GLY A 40 -0.24 -0.18 8.25
N TYR A 41 0.97 -0.51 7.79
CA TYR A 41 1.52 0.11 6.57
C TYR A 41 0.91 -0.52 5.32
N SER A 42 0.87 0.22 4.19
CA SER A 42 0.28 -0.28 2.94
C SER A 42 1.27 -0.31 1.78
N PRO A 43 2.44 -1.00 1.90
CA PRO A 43 3.41 -1.05 0.81
C PRO A 43 2.88 -1.89 -0.36
N THR A 44 3.26 -1.49 -1.57
CA THR A 44 2.94 -2.23 -2.80
C THR A 44 3.92 -3.38 -3.03
N ALA A 45 3.52 -4.36 -3.83
CA ALA A 45 4.39 -5.43 -4.31
C ALA A 45 5.69 -4.90 -4.95
N ALA A 46 5.59 -3.84 -5.75
CA ALA A 46 6.74 -3.22 -6.39
C ALA A 46 7.71 -2.62 -5.35
N LYS A 47 7.19 -1.84 -4.40
CA LYS A 47 7.99 -1.21 -3.34
C LYS A 47 8.69 -2.24 -2.45
N THR A 48 7.98 -3.31 -2.06
CA THR A 48 8.58 -4.41 -1.29
C THR A 48 9.66 -5.18 -2.07
N GLN A 49 9.49 -5.36 -3.38
CA GLN A 49 10.56 -5.91 -4.21
C GLN A 49 11.77 -4.96 -4.31
N GLU A 50 11.56 -3.65 -4.36
CA GLU A 50 12.66 -2.67 -4.35
C GLU A 50 13.47 -2.73 -3.05
N TYR A 51 12.84 -2.88 -1.88
CA TYR A 51 13.57 -3.08 -0.63
C TYR A 51 14.50 -4.29 -0.69
N TYR A 52 14.03 -5.42 -1.24
CA TYR A 52 14.87 -6.60 -1.46
C TYR A 52 15.99 -6.36 -2.46
N LYS A 53 15.73 -5.63 -3.55
CA LYS A 53 16.76 -5.28 -4.54
C LYS A 53 17.85 -4.41 -3.91
N LYS A 54 17.48 -3.40 -3.10
CA LYS A 54 18.42 -2.55 -2.36
C LYS A 54 19.29 -3.36 -1.39
N GLN A 55 18.75 -4.44 -0.84
CA GLN A 55 19.50 -5.37 0.01
C GLN A 55 20.27 -6.45 -0.75
N ASN A 56 20.49 -6.29 -2.06
CA ASN A 56 21.15 -7.29 -2.91
C ASN A 56 20.51 -8.69 -2.82
N LYS A 57 19.19 -8.75 -2.62
CA LYS A 57 18.41 -9.98 -2.42
C LYS A 57 18.87 -10.83 -1.21
N LYS A 58 19.57 -10.23 -0.24
CA LYS A 58 19.88 -10.89 1.02
C LYS A 58 18.61 -10.99 1.88
N PRO A 59 18.55 -11.99 2.78
CA PRO A 59 17.47 -12.06 3.77
C PRO A 59 17.40 -10.78 4.62
N ILE A 60 16.19 -10.37 4.97
CA ILE A 60 15.96 -9.19 5.79
C ILE A 60 15.97 -9.61 7.26
N GLU A 61 16.98 -9.14 7.99
CA GLU A 61 17.09 -9.26 9.45
C GLU A 61 16.28 -8.17 10.15
N PHE A 62 16.08 -8.32 11.46
CA PHE A 62 15.25 -7.39 12.23
C PHE A 62 15.74 -5.93 12.17
N ALA A 63 17.06 -5.71 12.19
CA ALA A 63 17.63 -4.36 12.08
C ALA A 63 17.24 -3.68 10.75
N THR A 64 17.37 -4.41 9.63
CA THR A 64 16.91 -3.93 8.32
C THR A 64 15.40 -3.73 8.27
N PHE A 65 14.63 -4.62 8.90
CA PHE A 65 13.18 -4.47 8.95
C PHE A 65 12.76 -3.20 9.70
N LEU A 66 13.45 -2.83 10.78
CA LEU A 66 13.22 -1.57 11.48
C LEU A 66 13.48 -0.36 10.59
N ASP A 67 14.56 -0.36 9.81
CA ASP A 67 14.86 0.72 8.87
C ASP A 67 13.75 0.83 7.81
N ILE A 68 13.25 -0.29 7.29
CA ILE A 68 12.12 -0.31 6.34
C ILE A 68 10.84 0.23 7.00
N CYS A 69 10.54 -0.16 8.25
CA CYS A 69 9.38 0.37 8.97
C CYS A 69 9.48 1.89 9.16
N ARG A 70 10.69 2.40 9.41
CA ARG A 70 10.94 3.84 9.51
C ARG A 70 10.67 4.54 8.17
N ASP A 71 11.11 3.96 7.06
CA ASP A 71 10.83 4.50 5.73
C ASP A 71 9.33 4.50 5.42
N GLU A 72 8.60 3.45 5.79
CA GLU A 72 7.14 3.38 5.61
C GLU A 72 6.40 4.36 6.53
N GLN A 73 6.84 4.55 7.78
CA GLN A 73 6.22 5.53 8.69
C GLN A 73 6.38 6.98 8.19
N ASN A 74 7.48 7.29 7.51
CA ASN A 74 7.71 8.60 6.91
C ASN A 74 7.08 8.74 5.51
N SER A 75 6.49 7.66 4.97
CA SER A 75 5.84 7.71 3.66
C SER A 75 4.52 8.49 3.74
N SER A 76 4.15 9.12 2.61
CA SER A 76 2.91 9.89 2.55
C SER A 76 1.70 8.98 2.77
N ASP A 77 0.71 9.51 3.48
CA ASP A 77 -0.55 8.83 3.73
C ASP A 77 -1.17 8.33 2.42
N PRO A 78 -1.54 7.02 2.32
CA PRO A 78 -2.05 6.44 1.08
C PRO A 78 -3.26 7.18 0.52
N LEU A 79 -4.19 7.64 1.38
CA LEU A 79 -5.36 8.39 0.93
C LEU A 79 -4.96 9.73 0.32
N THR A 80 -4.00 10.42 0.92
CA THR A 80 -3.46 11.68 0.39
C THR A 80 -2.86 11.51 -1.00
N GLU A 81 -2.10 10.43 -1.24
CA GLU A 81 -1.54 10.14 -2.56
C GLU A 81 -2.62 9.78 -3.60
N ILE A 82 -3.65 9.02 -3.20
CA ILE A 82 -4.81 8.73 -4.05
C ILE A 82 -5.54 10.02 -4.43
N ILE A 83 -5.79 10.92 -3.47
CA ILE A 83 -6.45 12.21 -3.72
C ILE A 83 -5.65 13.05 -4.71
N LYS A 84 -4.32 13.13 -4.55
CA LYS A 84 -3.44 13.84 -5.49
C LYS A 84 -3.49 13.21 -6.89
N ALA A 85 -3.45 11.89 -6.98
CA ALA A 85 -3.50 11.17 -8.26
C ALA A 85 -4.84 11.43 -8.99
N LEU A 86 -5.97 11.31 -8.28
CA LEU A 86 -7.29 11.61 -8.83
C LEU A 86 -7.41 13.07 -9.28
N SER A 87 -6.85 14.00 -8.49
CA SER A 87 -6.83 15.43 -8.85
C SER A 87 -5.97 15.70 -10.10
N GLY A 88 -4.89 14.95 -10.29
CA GLY A 88 -4.04 15.04 -11.49
C GLY A 88 -4.68 14.46 -12.76
N LEU A 89 -5.59 13.48 -12.61
CA LEU A 89 -6.35 12.90 -13.72
C LEU A 89 -7.51 13.82 -14.15
N ASP A 90 -8.15 14.50 -13.20
CA ASP A 90 -9.29 15.38 -13.46
C ASP A 90 -8.88 16.78 -13.91
N ARG A 91 -8.47 16.88 -15.18
CA ARG A 91 -8.10 18.15 -15.83
C ARG A 91 -9.26 19.15 -15.90
N ASN A 92 -10.49 18.65 -15.94
CA ASN A 92 -11.69 19.47 -16.13
C ASN A 92 -12.36 19.87 -14.81
N LYS A 93 -11.81 19.45 -13.66
CA LYS A 93 -12.38 19.66 -12.31
C LYS A 93 -13.81 19.13 -12.18
N THR A 94 -14.15 18.06 -12.90
CA THR A 94 -15.46 17.40 -12.84
C THR A 94 -15.70 16.68 -11.51
N ARG A 95 -14.63 16.41 -10.74
CA ARG A 95 -14.60 15.61 -9.51
C ARG A 95 -15.20 14.22 -9.68
N ALA A 96 -15.20 13.73 -10.91
CA ALA A 96 -15.71 12.44 -11.30
C ALA A 96 -14.98 11.98 -12.56
N MET A 97 -14.83 10.67 -12.71
CA MET A 97 -14.20 10.07 -13.88
C MET A 97 -15.07 8.95 -14.47
N PRO A 98 -15.00 8.68 -15.78
CA PRO A 98 -15.72 7.58 -16.40
C PRO A 98 -15.33 6.22 -15.78
N SER A 99 -16.29 5.35 -15.51
CA SER A 99 -16.00 4.03 -14.92
C SER A 99 -15.05 3.18 -15.75
N ARG A 100 -15.14 3.30 -17.09
CA ARG A 100 -14.23 2.60 -18.01
C ARG A 100 -12.78 3.06 -17.87
N GLU A 101 -12.57 4.35 -17.61
CA GLU A 101 -11.24 4.91 -17.41
C GLU A 101 -10.65 4.42 -16.08
N LEU A 102 -11.43 4.47 -15.00
CA LEU A 102 -11.03 3.91 -13.71
C LEU A 102 -10.71 2.42 -13.82
N ALA A 103 -11.56 1.64 -14.50
CA ALA A 103 -11.31 0.21 -14.75
C ALA A 103 -10.00 -0.03 -15.50
N SER A 104 -9.73 0.75 -16.55
CA SER A 104 -8.47 0.66 -17.30
C SER A 104 -7.27 0.92 -16.40
N ILE A 105 -7.32 1.98 -15.58
CA ILE A 105 -6.23 2.34 -14.66
C ILE A 105 -6.00 1.21 -13.64
N LEU A 106 -7.06 0.74 -12.96
CA LEU A 106 -6.97 -0.32 -11.94
C LEU A 106 -6.48 -1.66 -12.50
N SER A 107 -6.68 -1.92 -13.79
CA SER A 107 -6.19 -3.14 -14.46
C SER A 107 -4.72 -3.06 -14.91
N GLN A 108 -4.15 -1.86 -15.04
CA GLN A 108 -2.84 -1.63 -15.65
C GLN A 108 -1.79 -1.11 -14.67
N VAL A 109 -2.19 -0.25 -13.73
CA VAL A 109 -1.31 0.54 -12.87
C VAL A 109 -1.23 -0.06 -11.47
N GLY A 110 -0.01 -0.11 -10.90
CA GLY A 110 0.20 -0.52 -9.51
C GLY A 110 -0.05 -2.00 -9.24
N GLU A 111 -0.73 -2.31 -8.13
CA GLU A 111 -1.24 -3.66 -7.84
C GLU A 111 -2.51 -3.88 -8.67
N ARG A 112 -2.35 -4.55 -9.81
CA ARG A 112 -3.43 -4.78 -10.77
C ARG A 112 -4.57 -5.56 -10.12
N MET A 113 -5.77 -5.02 -10.27
CA MET A 113 -7.00 -5.68 -9.84
C MET A 113 -7.54 -6.58 -10.96
N SER A 114 -8.15 -7.69 -10.56
CA SER A 114 -8.87 -8.57 -11.46
C SER A 114 -10.14 -7.89 -12.00
N PRO A 115 -10.65 -8.28 -13.18
CA PRO A 115 -11.91 -7.79 -13.71
C PRO A 115 -13.07 -7.94 -12.73
N GLU A 116 -13.09 -9.02 -11.95
CA GLU A 116 -14.10 -9.31 -10.93
C GLU A 116 -14.04 -8.31 -9.77
N GLU A 117 -12.84 -8.03 -9.25
CA GLU A 117 -12.64 -7.04 -8.18
C GLU A 117 -13.00 -5.63 -8.64
N ILE A 118 -12.62 -5.27 -9.88
CA ILE A 118 -12.97 -3.98 -10.48
C ILE A 118 -14.48 -3.86 -10.62
N LYS A 119 -15.15 -4.89 -11.15
CA LYS A 119 -16.61 -4.89 -11.29
C LYS A 119 -17.31 -4.77 -9.93
N TYR A 120 -16.78 -5.46 -8.92
CA TYR A 120 -17.29 -5.34 -7.56
C TYR A 120 -17.12 -3.92 -7.02
N LEU A 121 -15.94 -3.30 -7.15
CA LEU A 121 -15.69 -1.93 -6.74
C LEU A 121 -16.64 -0.96 -7.44
N LEU A 122 -16.74 -1.02 -8.77
CA LEU A 122 -17.62 -0.15 -9.55
C LEU A 122 -19.08 -0.28 -9.13
N SER A 123 -19.55 -1.50 -8.81
CA SER A 123 -20.92 -1.72 -8.32
C SER A 123 -21.26 -0.97 -7.02
N LYS A 124 -20.25 -0.50 -6.27
CA LYS A 124 -20.42 0.22 -5.00
C LYS A 124 -20.33 1.74 -5.15
N VAL A 125 -19.61 2.24 -6.16
CA VAL A 125 -19.26 3.67 -6.27
C VAL A 125 -19.74 4.32 -7.57
N GLU A 126 -20.11 3.54 -8.58
CA GLU A 126 -20.57 4.07 -9.87
C GLU A 126 -21.99 4.64 -9.78
N VAL A 127 -22.17 5.79 -10.45
CA VAL A 127 -23.48 6.41 -10.69
C VAL A 127 -23.54 6.80 -12.17
N ASN A 128 -24.45 6.16 -12.93
CA ASN A 128 -24.69 6.46 -14.35
C ASN A 128 -23.43 6.42 -15.25
N GLY A 129 -22.54 5.43 -15.06
CA GLY A 129 -21.31 5.29 -15.85
C GLY A 129 -20.16 6.22 -15.44
N MET A 130 -20.35 6.99 -14.37
CA MET A 130 -19.33 7.89 -13.78
C MET A 130 -19.05 7.48 -12.34
N VAL A 131 -17.81 7.67 -11.90
CA VAL A 131 -17.38 7.44 -10.53
C VAL A 131 -17.01 8.78 -9.90
N PRO A 132 -17.83 9.29 -8.96
CA PRO A 132 -17.46 10.47 -8.18
C PRO A 132 -16.22 10.21 -7.34
N HIS A 133 -15.25 11.12 -7.36
CA HIS A 133 -14.00 10.97 -6.61
C HIS A 133 -14.27 10.81 -5.11
N GLN A 134 -15.23 11.57 -4.58
CA GLN A 134 -15.60 11.49 -3.17
C GLN A 134 -16.18 10.11 -2.81
N ALA A 135 -17.04 9.54 -3.65
CA ALA A 135 -17.60 8.21 -3.41
C ALA A 135 -16.50 7.14 -3.40
N LEU A 136 -15.51 7.25 -4.29
CA LEU A 136 -14.35 6.37 -4.32
C LEU A 136 -13.48 6.51 -3.06
N ILE A 137 -13.19 7.75 -2.63
CA ILE A 137 -12.39 8.02 -1.43
C ILE A 137 -13.11 7.49 -0.18
N GLU A 138 -14.40 7.79 -0.02
CA GLU A 138 -15.22 7.30 1.10
C GLU A 138 -15.31 5.78 1.13
N TYR A 139 -15.33 5.13 -0.04
CA TYR A 139 -15.30 3.67 -0.11
C TYR A 139 -13.96 3.08 0.33
N ILE A 140 -12.84 3.73 -0.01
CA ILE A 140 -11.49 3.25 0.34
C ILE A 140 -11.12 3.60 1.79
N SER A 141 -11.68 4.66 2.35
CA SER A 141 -11.41 5.09 3.73
C SER A 141 -12.23 4.34 4.79
N ARG A 142 -13.16 3.47 4.38
CA ARG A 142 -13.98 2.64 5.26
C ARG A 142 -13.27 1.34 5.61
#